data_AF-A0AA43KYE4-F1
#
_entry.id   AF-A0AA43KYE4-F1
#
_cell.length_a   1.000
_cell.length_b   1.000
_cell.length_c   1.000
_cell.angle_alpha   90.00
_cell.angle_beta   90.00
_cell.angle_gamma   90.00
#
_symmetry.space_group_name_H-M   'P 1'
#
loop_
_entity.id
_entity.type
_entity.pdbx_description
1 polymer ?
#
loop_
_entity_poly.entity_id
_entity_poly.type
_entity_poly.pdbx_seq_one_letter_code
_entity_poly.pdbx_strand_id
1 'polypeptide(L)'
;MYKVLGKDIIENEILPHLSTAKRGFKTKSCLTEIINCILYKLKTGIQWHMLPVSSLFSDIVLSYKTVYGHFRKWSKKGEWKSS
;
A
#
# COMPACT_ATOMS: atom_id res chain seq x y z
N MET A 1 3.87 -3.61 -14.03
CA MET A 1 3.26 -3.40 -12.70
C MET A 1 1.87 -4.02 -12.67
N TYR A 2 1.65 -5.03 -11.82
CA TYR A 2 0.31 -5.58 -11.61
C TYR A 2 -0.52 -4.62 -10.75
N LYS A 3 -1.76 -4.36 -11.18
CA LYS A 3 -2.69 -3.45 -10.49
C LYS A 3 -3.92 -4.22 -10.06
N VAL A 4 -4.20 -4.24 -8.77
CA VAL A 4 -5.43 -4.81 -8.21
C VAL A 4 -6.62 -3.90 -8.52
N LEU A 5 -6.43 -2.59 -8.36
CA LEU A 5 -7.41 -1.55 -8.66
C LEU A 5 -6.76 -0.44 -9.51
N GLY A 6 -7.60 0.34 -10.19
CA GLY A 6 -7.20 1.57 -10.87
C GLY A 6 -6.51 2.54 -9.90
N LYS A 7 -5.49 3.24 -10.39
CA LYS A 7 -4.73 4.19 -9.57
C LYS A 7 -5.64 5.33 -9.09
N ASP A 8 -6.48 5.81 -9.98
CA ASP A 8 -7.53 6.80 -9.74
C ASP A 8 -8.50 6.36 -8.64
N ILE A 9 -8.95 5.11 -8.66
CA ILE A 9 -9.81 4.55 -7.60
C ILE A 9 -9.07 4.55 -6.26
N ILE A 10 -7.82 4.10 -6.23
CA ILE A 10 -7.02 4.12 -4.99
C ILE A 10 -6.83 5.55 -4.46
N GLU A 11 -6.55 6.51 -5.34
CA GLU A 11 -6.33 7.91 -4.97
C GLU A 11 -7.59 8.62 -4.46
N ASN A 12 -8.75 8.31 -5.02
CA ASN A 12 -10.00 8.99 -4.71
C ASN A 12 -10.81 8.30 -3.60
N GLU A 13 -10.78 6.97 -3.55
CA GLU A 13 -11.67 6.18 -2.67
C GLU A 13 -10.98 5.60 -1.44
N ILE A 14 -9.65 5.44 -1.45
CA ILE A 14 -8.92 4.81 -0.34
C ILE A 14 -7.99 5.80 0.34
N LEU A 15 -7.13 6.45 -0.44
CA LEU A 15 -6.10 7.34 0.07
C LEU A 15 -6.62 8.47 0.98
N PRO A 16 -7.80 9.10 0.74
CA PRO A 16 -8.30 10.18 1.60
C PRO A 16 -8.64 9.73 3.01
N HIS A 17 -8.92 8.44 3.21
CA HIS A 17 -9.27 7.87 4.51
C HIS A 17 -8.04 7.39 5.31
N LEU A 18 -6.84 7.45 4.74
CA LEU A 18 -5.61 6.97 5.36
C LEU A 18 -4.75 8.12 5.86
N SER A 19 -4.20 7.98 7.06
CA SER A 19 -3.27 8.98 7.58
C SER A 19 -1.95 8.95 6.80
N THR A 20 -1.69 10.03 6.10
CA THR A 20 -0.40 10.30 5.45
C THR A 20 0.53 11.03 6.43
N ALA A 21 1.85 10.86 6.28
CA ALA A 21 2.79 11.56 7.15
C ALA A 21 2.73 13.07 6.86
N LYS A 22 2.64 13.89 7.92
CA LYS A 22 2.62 15.36 7.81
C LYS A 22 4.00 15.97 7.50
N ARG A 23 5.10 15.21 7.66
CA ARG A 23 6.49 15.60 7.40
C ARG A 23 7.15 14.62 6.44
N GLY A 24 7.99 15.12 5.53
CA GLY A 24 8.70 14.34 4.51
C GLY A 24 8.27 14.66 3.08
N PHE A 25 8.89 13.98 2.12
CA PHE A 25 8.62 14.14 0.68
C PHE A 25 7.22 13.60 0.34
N LYS A 26 6.36 14.42 -0.27
CA LYS A 26 5.00 14.01 -0.70
C LYS A 26 5.03 13.41 -2.10
N THR A 27 5.50 12.18 -2.24
CA THR A 27 5.27 11.40 -3.47
C THR A 27 3.98 10.60 -3.34
N LYS A 28 2.88 11.10 -3.94
CA LYS A 28 1.59 10.40 -3.99
C LYS A 28 1.69 9.04 -4.67
N SER A 29 2.51 8.93 -5.72
CA SER A 29 2.75 7.69 -6.47
C SER A 29 3.13 6.52 -5.56
N CYS A 30 4.07 6.76 -4.65
CA CYS A 30 4.56 5.73 -3.73
C CYS A 30 3.44 5.19 -2.82
N LEU A 31 2.55 6.05 -2.32
CA LEU A 31 1.43 5.61 -1.46
C LEU A 31 0.41 4.76 -2.22
N THR A 32 0.10 5.12 -3.47
CA THR A 32 -0.83 4.33 -4.29
C THR A 32 -0.31 2.92 -4.55
N GLU A 33 1.00 2.77 -4.77
CA GLU A 33 1.66 1.49 -4.99
C GLU A 33 1.74 0.65 -3.72
N ILE A 34 1.98 1.29 -2.57
CA ILE A 34 1.89 0.63 -1.25
C ILE A 34 0.47 0.09 -1.01
N ILE A 35 -0.56 0.90 -1.26
CA ILE A 35 -1.96 0.47 -1.11
C ILE A 35 -2.25 -0.70 -2.05
N ASN A 36 -1.83 -0.61 -3.31
CA ASN A 36 -1.97 -1.70 -4.28
C ASN A 36 -1.29 -2.99 -3.81
N CYS A 37 -0.10 -2.91 -3.20
CA CYS A 37 0.56 -4.08 -2.59
C CYS A 37 -0.24 -4.68 -1.45
N ILE A 38 -0.82 -3.85 -0.58
CA ILE A 38 -1.66 -4.32 0.54
C ILE A 38 -2.91 -5.00 -0.02
N LEU A 39 -3.57 -4.41 -1.02
CA LEU A 39 -4.71 -5.01 -1.69
C LEU A 39 -4.36 -6.35 -2.33
N TYR A 40 -3.16 -6.48 -2.92
CA TYR A 40 -2.68 -7.74 -3.48
C TYR A 40 -2.52 -8.80 -2.39
N LYS A 41 -1.89 -8.43 -1.26
CA LYS A 41 -1.74 -9.30 -0.09
C LYS A 41 -3.09 -9.79 0.45
N LEU A 42 -4.10 -8.93 0.50
CA LEU A 42 -5.43 -9.27 1.00
C LEU A 42 -6.20 -10.15 0.00
N LYS A 43 -6.13 -9.83 -1.30
CA LYS A 43 -6.78 -10.61 -2.36
C LYS A 43 -6.23 -12.04 -2.46
N THR A 44 -4.92 -12.20 -2.30
CA THR A 44 -4.23 -13.47 -2.55
C THR A 44 -3.91 -14.28 -1.30
N GLY A 45 -3.93 -13.66 -0.11
CA GLY A 45 -3.60 -14.34 1.14
C GLY A 45 -2.12 -14.67 1.35
N ILE A 46 -1.22 -14.40 0.39
CA ILE A 46 0.20 -14.79 0.44
C ILE A 46 0.95 -14.26 1.68
N GLN A 47 2.04 -14.88 2.12
CA GLN A 47 2.79 -14.34 3.25
C GLN A 47 3.47 -13.00 2.90
N TRP A 48 3.62 -12.09 3.87
CA TRP A 48 4.21 -10.76 3.63
C TRP A 48 5.61 -10.83 3.00
N HIS A 49 6.43 -11.78 3.42
CA HIS A 49 7.78 -11.96 2.86
C HIS A 49 7.79 -12.53 1.43
N MET A 50 6.65 -13.04 0.93
CA MET A 50 6.51 -13.57 -0.43
C MET A 50 5.92 -12.53 -1.39
N LEU A 51 5.71 -11.29 -0.95
CA LEU A 51 5.16 -10.26 -1.82
C LEU A 51 6.08 -10.01 -3.03
N PRO A 52 5.55 -10.08 -4.28
CA PRO A 52 6.34 -9.81 -5.48
C PRO A 52 6.51 -8.30 -5.66
N VAL A 53 7.23 -7.64 -4.74
CA VAL A 53 7.38 -6.18 -4.70
C VAL A 53 7.97 -5.62 -6.00
N SER A 54 8.90 -6.32 -6.64
CA SER A 54 9.45 -5.91 -7.95
C SER A 54 8.42 -5.84 -9.07
N SER A 55 7.32 -6.60 -8.97
CA SER A 55 6.24 -6.61 -9.96
C SER A 55 5.10 -5.64 -9.62
N LEU A 56 5.05 -5.15 -8.38
CA LEU A 56 3.98 -4.31 -7.84
C LEU A 56 4.35 -2.82 -7.76
N PHE A 57 5.64 -2.49 -7.78
CA PHE A 57 6.16 -1.12 -7.85
C PHE A 57 6.61 -0.76 -9.28
N SER A 58 6.58 0.52 -9.65
CA SER A 58 7.05 0.97 -10.97
C SER A 58 8.54 1.32 -10.97
N ASP A 59 8.91 2.37 -10.23
CA ASP A 59 10.23 2.99 -10.31
C ASP A 59 11.03 2.76 -9.05
N ILE A 60 10.40 2.98 -7.89
CA ILE A 60 11.02 2.80 -6.58
C ILE A 60 10.45 1.55 -5.94
N VAL A 61 11.21 0.45 -6.02
CA VAL A 61 10.82 -0.81 -5.39
C VAL A 61 11.06 -0.74 -3.89
N LEU A 62 9.97 -0.69 -3.12
CA LEU A 62 10.04 -0.75 -1.66
C LEU A 62 10.09 -2.20 -1.17
N SER A 63 10.76 -2.40 -0.04
CA SER A 63 10.75 -3.69 0.65
C SER A 63 9.36 -4.02 1.19
N TYR A 64 9.04 -5.31 1.30
CA TYR A 64 7.79 -5.77 1.94
C TYR A 64 7.66 -5.27 3.38
N LYS A 65 8.79 -5.05 4.08
CA LYS A 65 8.81 -4.52 5.46
C LYS A 65 8.24 -3.10 5.51
N THR A 66 8.53 -2.29 4.51
CA THR A 66 8.00 -0.93 4.39
C THR A 66 6.48 -0.97 4.17
N VAL A 67 6.02 -1.81 3.24
CA VAL A 67 4.58 -2.02 2.97
C VAL A 67 3.86 -2.48 4.23
N TYR A 68 4.41 -3.49 4.92
CA TYR A 68 3.86 -4.00 6.17
C TYR A 68 3.85 -2.94 7.28
N GLY A 69 4.87 -2.09 7.36
CA GLY A 69 4.93 -0.96 8.29
C GLY A 69 3.77 0.02 8.11
N HIS A 70 3.46 0.37 6.85
CA HIS A 70 2.28 1.19 6.52
C HIS A 70 0.97 0.51 6.90
N PHE A 71 0.78 -0.75 6.49
CA PHE A 71 -0.39 -1.54 6.86
C PHE A 71 -0.60 -1.58 8.37
N ARG A 72 0.44 -1.97 9.13
CA ARG A 72 0.38 -2.06 10.60
C ARG A 72 0.06 -0.71 11.24
N LYS A 73 0.61 0.39 10.72
CA LYS A 73 0.32 1.74 11.22
C LYS A 73 -1.15 2.11 11.03
N TRP A 74 -1.70 1.89 9.83
CA TRP A 74 -3.10 2.19 9.53
C TRP A 74 -4.05 1.28 10.31
N SER A 75 -3.72 -0.02 10.45
CA SER A 75 -4.53 -0.94 11.26
C SER A 75 -4.55 -0.59 12.74
N LYS A 76 -3.41 -0.20 13.33
CA LYS A 76 -3.37 0.26 14.73
C LYS A 76 -4.25 1.48 14.99
N LYS A 77 -4.46 2.32 13.98
CA LYS A 77 -5.32 3.51 14.07
C LYS A 77 -6.79 3.23 13.74
N GLY A 78 -7.13 2.01 13.33
CA GLY A 78 -8.46 1.67 12.84
C GLY A 78 -8.78 2.23 11.45
N GLU A 79 -7.80 2.87 10.78
CA GLU A 79 -7.92 3.40 9.41
C GLU A 79 -7.93 2.27 8.38
N TRP A 80 -7.38 1.10 8.74
CA TRP A 80 -7.40 -0.09 7.92
C TRP A 80 -7.86 -1.29 8.75
N LYS A 81 -9.08 -1.79 8.51
CA LYS A 81 -9.54 -3.00 9.20
C LYS A 81 -8.73 -4.20 8.72
N SER A 82 -7.97 -4.80 9.63
CA SER A 82 -7.42 -6.13 9.42
C SER A 82 -8.60 -7.10 9.44
N SER A 83 -8.95 -7.63 8.27
CA SER A 83 -9.85 -8.79 8.15
C SER A 83 -9.27 -9.99 8.89
#